data_AF-A0A9E1ST02-F1
#
_entry.id   AF-A0A9E1ST02-F1
#
_cell.length_a   1.000
_cell.length_b   1.000
_cell.length_c   1.000
_cell.angle_alpha   90.00
_cell.angle_beta   90.00
_cell.angle_gamma   90.00
#
_symmetry.space_group_name_H-M   'P 1'
#
loop_
_entity.id
_entity.type
_entity.pdbx_description
1 polymer ?
#
loop_
_entity_poly.entity_id
_entity_poly.type
_entity_poly.pdbx_seq_one_letter_code
_entity_poly.pdbx_strand_id
1 'polypeptide(L)' 'MSYIRLILIASFAIISTSVSQLSMAQQSSVNPELFQAMKYRSIGPYRGGRVTTVSGVWGDARTYYMGATGGGVWKT' A
#
# COMPACT_ATOMS: atom_id res chain seq x y z
N MET A 1 -10.14 -41.33 -37.00
CA MET A 1 -9.20 -40.21 -36.69
C MET A 1 -9.79 -39.05 -35.88
N SER A 2 -11.12 -38.80 -35.84
CA SER A 2 -11.69 -37.61 -35.18
C SER A 2 -11.60 -37.62 -33.64
N TYR A 3 -11.90 -38.76 -33.00
CA TYR A 3 -11.97 -38.87 -31.54
C TYR A 3 -10.63 -38.67 -30.81
N ILE A 4 -9.50 -39.09 -31.40
CA ILE A 4 -8.17 -38.94 -30.80
C ILE A 4 -7.76 -37.46 -30.70
N ARG A 5 -8.09 -36.65 -31.71
CA ARG A 5 -7.81 -35.20 -31.67
C ARG A 5 -8.64 -34.48 -30.61
N LEU A 6 -9.91 -34.88 -30.46
CA LEU A 6 -10.80 -34.35 -29.42
C LEU A 6 -10.28 -34.68 -28.01
N ILE A 7 -9.81 -35.91 -27.79
CA ILE A 7 -9.24 -36.32 -26.50
C ILE A 7 -7.95 -35.55 -26.18
N LEU A 8 -7.08 -35.32 -27.16
CA LEU A 8 -5.84 -34.56 -26.98
C LEU A 8 -6.07 -33.08 -26.67
N ILE A 9 -7.06 -32.46 -27.30
CA ILE A 9 -7.43 -31.06 -27.02
C ILE A 9 -8.04 -30.94 -25.61
N ALA A 10 -8.91 -31.88 -25.24
CA ALA A 10 -9.52 -31.89 -23.92
C ALA A 10 -8.47 -32.09 -22.80
N SER A 11 -7.53 -33.03 -22.97
CA SER A 11 -6.47 -33.24 -22.00
C SER A 11 -5.50 -32.05 -21.91
N PHE A 12 -5.16 -31.42 -23.03
CA PHE A 12 -4.35 -30.20 -23.03
C PHE A 12 -5.06 -29.03 -22.30
N ALA A 13 -6.36 -28.85 -22.50
CA ALA A 13 -7.14 -27.82 -21.81
C ALA A 13 -7.21 -28.05 -20.29
N ILE A 14 -7.37 -29.32 -19.86
CA ILE A 14 -7.38 -29.71 -18.44
C ILE A 14 -6.02 -29.46 -17.80
N ILE A 15 -4.93 -29.77 -18.50
CA ILE A 15 -3.56 -29.53 -17.99
C ILE A 15 -3.30 -28.03 -17.88
N SER A 16 -3.65 -27.25 -18.91
CA SER A 16 -3.46 -25.78 -18.90
C SER A 16 -4.18 -25.10 -17.76
N THR A 17 -5.42 -25.49 -17.48
CA THR A 17 -6.23 -24.90 -16.41
C THR A 17 -5.70 -25.26 -15.03
N SER A 18 -5.21 -26.49 -14.84
CA SER A 18 -4.61 -26.94 -13.59
C SER A 18 -3.29 -26.20 -13.27
N VAL A 19 -2.47 -25.94 -14.28
CA VAL A 19 -1.20 -25.18 -14.14
C VAL A 19 -1.47 -23.72 -13.75
N SER A 20 -2.51 -23.08 -14.31
CA SER A 20 -2.89 -21.72 -13.93
C SER A 20 -3.37 -21.62 -12.47
N GLN A 21 -4.05 -22.65 -11.95
CA GLN A 21 -4.52 -22.68 -10.55
C GLN A 21 -3.35 -22.82 -9.55
N LEU A 22 -2.33 -23.61 -9.90
CA LEU A 22 -1.12 -23.75 -9.08
C LEU A 22 -0.32 -22.43 -8.97
N SER A 23 -0.33 -21.62 -10.04
CA SER A 23 0.30 -20.29 -10.05
C SER A 23 -0.40 -19.30 -9.10
N MET A 24 -1.73 -19.31 -9.04
CA MET A 24 -2.49 -18.41 -8.15
C MET A 24 -2.40 -18.82 -6.67
N ALA A 25 -2.11 -20.08 -6.38
CA ALA A 25 -1.96 -20.57 -5.01
C ALA A 25 -0.69 -20.09 -4.31
N GLN A 26 0.27 -19.53 -5.06
CA GLN A 26 1.55 -19.04 -4.54
C GLN A 26 1.57 -17.52 -4.34
N GLN A 27 0.42 -16.93 -3.99
CA GLN A 27 0.39 -15.58 -3.45
C GLN A 27 0.75 -15.63 -1.97
N SER A 28 2.04 -15.50 -1.65
CA SER A 28 2.51 -15.39 -0.27
C SER A 28 1.90 -14.16 0.39
N SER A 29 0.80 -14.34 1.14
CA SER A 29 0.23 -13.28 1.97
C SER A 29 1.10 -13.12 3.21
N VAL A 30 1.68 -11.94 3.39
CA VAL A 30 2.40 -11.62 4.63
C VAL A 30 1.36 -11.46 5.73
N ASN A 31 1.47 -12.23 6.82
CA ASN A 31 0.57 -12.12 7.95
C ASN A 31 0.65 -10.68 8.54
N PRO A 32 -0.44 -9.89 8.50
CA PRO A 32 -0.44 -8.53 9.05
C PRO A 32 -0.10 -8.46 10.54
N GLU A 33 -0.29 -9.55 11.28
CA GLU A 33 0.06 -9.65 12.71
C GLU A 33 1.55 -9.40 12.97
N LEU A 34 2.42 -9.73 12.00
CA LEU A 34 3.87 -9.47 12.08
C LEU A 34 4.19 -7.97 12.21
N PHE A 35 3.27 -7.10 11.79
CA PHE A 35 3.43 -5.66 11.82
C PHE A 35 2.85 -5.00 13.07
N GLN A 36 2.16 -5.73 13.95
CA GLN A 36 1.47 -5.15 15.12
C GLN A 36 2.42 -4.47 16.11
N ALA A 37 3.66 -4.95 16.22
CA ALA A 37 4.69 -4.33 17.06
C ALA A 37 5.34 -3.10 16.40
N MET A 38 5.13 -2.87 15.10
CA MET A 38 5.71 -1.72 14.41
C MET A 38 4.92 -0.45 14.72
N LYS A 39 5.65 0.63 14.99
CA LYS A 39 5.07 1.95 15.23
C LYS A 39 5.59 2.92 14.19
N TYR A 40 4.69 3.65 13.56
CA TYR A 40 5.07 4.80 12.75
C TYR A 40 5.74 5.83 13.65
N ARG A 41 6.83 6.41 13.16
CA ARG A 41 7.50 7.55 13.80
C ARG A 41 7.86 8.57 12.74
N SER A 42 7.84 9.84 13.13
CA SER A 42 8.47 10.87 12.31
C SER A 42 9.99 10.67 12.34
N ILE A 43 10.63 10.76 11.17
CA ILE A 43 12.09 10.76 11.05
C ILE A 43 12.64 12.20 11.02
N GLY A 44 11.75 13.19 10.82
CA GLY A 44 12.13 14.58 10.56
C GLY A 44 12.53 14.83 9.09
N PRO A 45 12.83 16.08 8.71
CA PRO A 45 12.77 17.30 9.53
C PRO A 45 11.34 17.68 9.93
N TYR A 46 11.15 18.17 11.16
CA TYR A 46 9.81 18.48 11.71
C TYR A 46 9.08 19.60 10.97
N ARG A 47 9.84 20.43 10.25
CA ARG A 47 9.34 21.55 9.45
C ARG A 47 10.20 21.66 8.19
N GLY A 48 9.58 21.82 7.04
CA GLY A 48 10.28 21.93 5.76
C GLY A 48 9.32 21.99 4.58
N GLY A 49 9.83 22.39 3.42
CA GLY A 49 9.05 22.54 2.18
C GLY A 49 8.28 23.86 2.09
N ARG A 50 7.36 23.95 1.12
CA ARG A 50 6.60 25.18 0.82
C ARG A 50 5.38 25.31 1.73
N VAL A 51 5.31 26.42 2.47
CA VAL A 51 4.20 26.79 3.36
C VAL A 51 3.28 27.77 2.65
N THR A 52 1.97 27.52 2.68
CA THR A 52 0.95 28.37 2.03
C THR A 52 0.21 29.27 3.02
N THR A 53 0.16 28.90 4.30
CA THR A 53 -0.53 29.65 5.35
C THR A 53 0.10 29.42 6.72
N VAL A 54 -0.01 30.42 7.59
CA VAL A 54 0.41 30.36 9.01
C VAL A 54 -0.60 31.12 9.88
N SER A 55 -0.81 30.64 11.10
CA SER A 55 -1.67 31.31 12.09
C SER A 55 -1.17 31.06 13.51
N GLY A 56 -1.04 32.12 14.31
CA GLY A 56 -0.69 32.02 15.73
C GLY A 56 -1.94 31.95 16.62
N VAL A 57 -1.77 31.49 17.87
CA VAL A 57 -2.86 31.44 18.86
C VAL A 57 -2.79 32.66 19.77
N TRP A 58 -3.88 33.42 19.84
CA TRP A 58 -3.96 34.57 20.74
C TRP A 58 -3.92 34.11 22.20
N GLY A 59 -3.07 34.74 23.01
CA GLY A 59 -2.84 34.33 24.41
C GLY A 59 -1.84 33.19 24.61
N ASP A 60 -1.38 32.53 23.54
CA ASP A 60 -0.32 31.52 23.60
C ASP A 60 0.76 31.78 22.54
N ALA A 61 1.81 32.49 22.95
CA ALA A 61 2.93 32.87 22.09
C ALA A 61 3.78 31.66 21.62
N ARG A 62 3.56 30.46 22.16
CA ARG A 62 4.32 29.26 21.80
C ARG A 62 3.59 28.37 20.81
N THR A 63 2.30 28.62 20.57
CA THR A 63 1.50 27.81 19.66
C THR A 63 1.24 28.51 18.34
N TYR A 64 1.58 27.84 17.24
CA TYR A 64 1.14 28.23 15.91
C TYR A 64 0.80 27.02 15.03
N TYR A 65 0.01 27.28 13.99
CA TYR A 65 -0.36 26.34 12.95
C TYR A 65 0.26 26.76 11.62
N MET A 66 0.72 25.80 10.82
CA MET A 66 1.21 26.02 9.46
C MET A 66 0.59 25.04 8.48
N GLY A 67 0.22 25.52 7.29
CA GLY A 67 -0.23 24.68 6.17
C GLY A 67 0.89 24.47 5.16
N ALA A 68 1.26 23.21 4.93
CA ALA A 68 2.27 22.81 3.96
C ALA A 68 1.62 22.32 2.64
N THR A 69 2.27 22.60 1.50
CA THR A 69 1.83 22.04 0.21
C THR A 69 2.01 20.54 0.24
N GLY A 70 0.91 19.77 0.21
CA GLY A 70 0.95 18.29 0.23
C GLY A 70 1.34 17.66 1.57
N GLY A 71 1.90 18.44 2.50
CA GLY A 71 2.28 18.01 3.85
C GLY A 71 1.18 18.17 4.91
N GLY A 72 0.02 18.73 4.55
CA GLY A 72 -1.10 18.94 5.46
C GLY A 72 -0.91 20.10 6.45
N VAL A 73 -1.57 20.03 7.60
CA VAL A 73 -1.53 21.05 8.65
C VAL A 73 -0.69 20.56 9.82
N TRP A 74 0.19 21.43 10.30
CA TRP A 74 1.10 21.16 11.41
C TRP A 74 0.88 22.16 12.53
N LYS A 75 1.04 21.68 13.76
CA LYS A 75 1.05 22.48 14.98
C LYS A 75 2.45 22.38 15.61
N THR A 76 2.91 23.46 16.22
CA THR A 76 4.06 23.44 17.13
C THR A 76 3.89 22.50 18.30
#